data_AF-A0A1H8FDA7-F1
#
_entry.id   AF-A0A1H8FDA7-F1
#
_cell.length_a   1.000
_cell.length_b   1.000
_cell.length_c   1.000
_cell.angle_alpha   90.00
_cell.angle_beta   90.00
_cell.angle_gamma   90.00
#
_symmetry.space_group_name_H-M   'P 1'
#
loop_
_entity.id
_entity.type
_entity.pdbx_description
1 polymer ?
#
loop_
_entity_poly.entity_id
_entity_poly.type
_entity_poly.pdbx_seq_one_letter_code
_entity_poly.pdbx_strand_id
1 'polypeptide(L)' 'MNNSTSFPLGTSFSDKLIYGVQKALRKLAEETAANGGSLIVKIDGEIKDVPANELLKTLPKDNTFEKD' A
#
# COMPACT_ATOMS: atom_id res chain seq x y z
N MET A 1 -8.93 -0.74 17.04
CA MET A 1 -8.66 0.55 16.36
C MET A 1 -9.59 0.66 15.15
N ASN A 2 -10.65 1.44 15.30
CA ASN A 2 -11.67 1.76 14.32
C ASN A 2 -11.24 3.02 13.56
N ASN A 3 -10.35 2.86 12.57
CA ASN A 3 -10.03 3.94 11.64
C ASN A 3 -11.16 4.04 10.61
N SER A 4 -12.20 4.80 10.93
CA SER A 4 -13.20 5.21 9.95
C SER A 4 -12.51 6.11 8.92
N THR A 5 -12.08 5.52 7.78
CA THR A 5 -11.55 6.28 6.66
C THR A 5 -12.67 7.16 6.10
N SER A 6 -12.66 8.44 6.44
CA SER A 6 -13.53 9.44 5.85
C SER A 6 -12.84 10.02 4.62
N PHE A 7 -13.51 9.95 3.47
CA PHE A 7 -13.03 10.58 2.24
C PHE A 7 -13.58 12.01 2.16
N PRO A 8 -12.77 13.00 1.75
CA PRO A 8 -13.26 14.35 1.48
C PRO A 8 -14.48 14.35 0.55
N LEU A 9 -15.36 15.34 0.72
CA LEU A 9 -16.45 15.60 -0.22
C LEU A 9 -15.86 15.90 -1.60
N GLY A 10 -16.32 15.17 -2.62
CA GLY A 10 -15.82 15.29 -4.00
C GLY A 10 -14.67 14.35 -4.37
N THR A 11 -14.20 13.47 -3.48
CA THR A 11 -13.26 12.39 -3.86
C THR A 11 -13.90 11.46 -4.88
N SER A 12 -13.23 11.25 -6.01
CA SER A 12 -13.75 10.38 -7.06
C SER A 12 -13.77 8.92 -6.60
N PHE A 13 -14.60 8.09 -7.23
CA PHE A 13 -14.61 6.65 -6.94
C PHE A 13 -13.26 6.00 -7.24
N SER A 14 -12.61 6.41 -8.34
CA SER A 14 -11.28 5.92 -8.73
C SER A 14 -10.24 6.18 -7.64
N ASP A 15 -10.26 7.36 -7.03
CA ASP A 15 -9.30 7.67 -5.95
C ASP A 15 -9.52 6.76 -4.74
N LYS A 16 -10.79 6.50 -4.38
CA LYS A 16 -11.13 5.60 -3.27
C LYS A 16 -10.65 4.17 -3.54
N LEU A 17 -10.78 3.70 -4.78
CA LEU A 17 -10.26 2.40 -5.20
C LEU A 17 -8.74 2.35 -5.09
N ILE A 18 -8.04 3.36 -5.62
CA ILE A 18 -6.57 3.43 -5.56
C ILE A 18 -6.09 3.39 -4.10
N TYR A 19 -6.71 4.18 -3.23
CA TYR A 19 -6.40 4.15 -1.80
C TYR A 19 -6.66 2.78 -1.17
N GLY A 20 -7.79 2.15 -1.48
CA GLY A 20 -8.11 0.80 -0.98
C GLY A 20 -7.06 -0.23 -1.41
N VAL A 21 -6.63 -0.18 -2.68
CA VAL A 21 -5.57 -1.06 -3.22
C VAL A 21 -4.23 -0.79 -2.53
N GLN A 22 -3.83 0.47 -2.39
CA GLN A 22 -2.58 0.84 -1.71
C GLN A 22 -2.56 0.34 -0.27
N LYS A 23 -3.66 0.53 0.46
CA LYS A 23 -3.80 0.04 1.84
C LYS A 23 -3.73 -1.48 1.93
N ALA A 24 -4.37 -2.20 1.00
CA ALA A 24 -4.32 -3.66 0.96
C ALA A 24 -2.90 -4.17 0.66
N LEU A 25 -2.21 -3.57 -0.31
CA LEU A 25 -0.83 -3.93 -0.65
C LEU A 25 0.15 -3.63 0.49
N ARG A 26 -0.02 -2.50 1.17
CA ARG A 26 0.78 -2.16 2.34
C ARG A 26 0.61 -3.18 3.45
N LYS A 27 -0.63 -3.53 3.81
CA LYS A 27 -0.91 -4.57 4.82
C LYS A 27 -0.31 -5.93 4.46
N LEU A 28 -0.44 -6.33 3.19
CA LEU A 28 0.17 -7.56 2.70
C LEU A 28 1.70 -7.56 2.92
N ALA A 29 2.37 -6.46 2.58
CA ALA A 29 3.80 -6.31 2.80
C ALA A 29 4.16 -6.25 4.30
N GLU A 30 3.34 -5.63 5.15
CA GLU A 30 3.53 -5.60 6.61
C GLU A 30 3.44 -7.01 7.22
N GLU A 31 2.41 -7.78 6.87
CA GLU A 31 2.23 -9.16 7.32
C GLU A 31 3.35 -10.09 6.81
N THR A 32 3.76 -9.92 5.56
CA THR A 32 4.86 -10.71 4.97
C THR A 32 6.18 -10.36 5.65
N ALA A 33 6.45 -9.08 5.90
CA ALA A 33 7.66 -8.62 6.59
C ALA A 33 7.71 -9.12 8.05
N ALA A 34 6.56 -9.14 8.75
CA ALA A 34 6.46 -9.68 10.10
C ALA A 34 6.87 -11.17 10.17
N ASN A 35 6.66 -11.90 9.07
CA ASN A 35 7.06 -13.30 8.93
C ASN A 35 8.47 -13.48 8.33
N GLY A 36 9.23 -12.40 8.13
CA GLY A 36 10.57 -12.44 7.51
C GLY A 36 10.56 -12.84 6.03
N GLY A 37 9.40 -12.74 5.36
CA GLY A 37 9.22 -13.15 3.98
C GLY A 37 9.59 -12.09 2.94
N SER A 38 9.47 -12.50 1.69
CA SER A 38 9.64 -11.67 0.50
C SER A 38 8.40 -11.74 -0.39
N LEU A 39 8.25 -10.76 -1.28
CA LEU A 39 7.20 -10.74 -2.29
C LEU A 39 7.83 -10.66 -3.68
N ILE A 40 7.24 -11.40 -4.62
CA ILE A 40 7.60 -11.28 -6.04
C ILE A 40 6.84 -10.11 -6.64
N VAL A 41 7.58 -9.14 -7.16
CA VAL A 41 7.04 -7.92 -7.77
C VAL A 41 7.64 -7.70 -9.15
N LYS A 42 6.93 -6.96 -10.01
CA LYS A 42 7.44 -6.52 -11.30
C LYS A 42 7.83 -5.05 -11.22
N ILE A 43 9.11 -4.75 -11.36
CA ILE A 43 9.67 -3.39 -11.33
C ILE A 43 10.43 -3.18 -12.64
N ASP A 44 10.09 -2.11 -13.37
CA ASP A 44 10.74 -1.76 -14.65
C ASP A 44 10.74 -2.89 -15.70
N GLY A 45 9.68 -3.71 -15.70
CA GLY A 45 9.56 -4.84 -16.62
C GLY A 45 10.19 -6.14 -16.12
N GLU A 46 11.01 -6.08 -15.07
CA GLU A 46 11.72 -7.23 -14.49
C GLU A 46 10.96 -7.81 -13.29
N ILE A 47 10.90 -9.13 -13.21
CA ILE A 47 10.35 -9.85 -12.05
C ILE A 47 11.46 -10.00 -11.02
N LYS A 48 11.24 -9.47 -9.81
CA LYS A 48 12.21 -9.48 -8.71
C LYS A 48 11.57 -10.07 -7.47
N ASP A 49 12.35 -10.88 -6.77
CA ASP A 49 12.05 -11.31 -5.41
C ASP A 49 12.61 -10.25 -4.46
N VAL A 50 11.74 -9.56 -3.72
CA VAL A 50 12.14 -8.42 -2.89
C VAL A 50 11.69 -8.66 -1.45
N PRO A 51 12.60 -8.51 -0.46
CA PRO A 51 12.24 -8.57 0.95
C PRO A 51 11.10 -7.61 1.29
N ALA A 52 10.08 -8.09 2.00
CA ALA A 52 8.89 -7.29 2.26
C ALA A 52 9.18 -6.03 3.11
N ASN A 53 10.18 -6.10 3.99
CA ASN A 53 10.66 -4.94 4.76
C ASN A 53 11.30 -3.84 3.89
N GLU A 54 11.89 -4.18 2.75
CA GLU A 54 12.42 -3.23 1.79
C GLU A 54 11.29 -2.63 0.93
N LEU A 55 10.33 -3.44 0.51
CA LEU A 55 9.13 -2.98 -0.20
C LEU A 55 8.33 -1.97 0.61
N LEU A 56 8.22 -2.14 1.94
CA LEU A 56 7.52 -1.18 2.79
C LEU A 56 8.13 0.23 2.78
N LYS A 57 9.40 0.37 2.39
CA LYS A 57 10.08 1.66 2.26
C LYS A 57 9.63 2.41 1.00
N THR A 58 9.13 1.69 -0.01
CA THR A 58 8.69 2.25 -1.29
C THR A 58 7.18 2.45 -1.38
N LEU A 59 6.40 1.73 -0.56
CA LEU A 59 4.94 1.85 -0.54
C LEU A 59 4.47 3.14 0.17
N PRO A 60 3.37 3.76 -0.32
CA PRO A 60 2.77 4.94 0.32
C PRO A 60 2.47 4.70 1.79
N LYS A 61 2.82 5.66 2.65
CA LYS A 61 2.52 5.60 4.09
C LYS A 61 1.02 5.68 4.33
N ASP A 62 0.58 5.01 5.37
CA ASP A 62 -0.84 4.77 5.70
C ASP A 62 -1.65 6.03 6.04
N ASN A 63 -1.03 7.21 5.92
CA ASN A 63 -1.55 8.42 6.49
C ASN A 63 -1.96 9.40 5.38
N THR A 64 -3.27 9.56 5.36
CA THR A 64 -4.02 10.72 4.89
C THR A 64 -4.23 10.80 3.38
N PHE A 65 -5.51 10.86 3.02
CA PHE A 65 -6.00 11.34 1.73
C PHE A 65 -5.71 12.85 1.66
N GLU A 66 -4.44 13.23 1.51
CA GLU A 66 -4.04 14.62 1.30
C GLU A 66 -4.03 14.88 -0.20
N LYS A 67 -4.92 15.80 -0.60
CA LYS A 67 -4.99 16.33 -1.95
C LYS A 67 -4.10 17.57 -1.97
N ASP A 68 -2.98 17.51 -2.70
CA ASP A 68 -2.23 18.71 -3.12
C ASP A 68 -3.11 19.63 -3.99
#